data_AF-A0A934I2G9-F1
#
_entry.id   AF-A0A934I2G9-F1
#
_cell.length_a   1.000
_cell.length_b   1.000
_cell.length_c   1.000
_cell.angle_alpha   90.00
_cell.angle_beta   90.00
_cell.angle_gamma   90.00
#
_symmetry.space_group_name_H-M   'P 1'
#
loop_
_entity.id
_entity.type
_entity.pdbx_description
1 polymer ?
#
loop_
_entity_poly.entity_id
_entity_poly.type
_entity_poly.pdbx_seq_one_letter_code
_entity_poly.pdbx_strand_id
1 'polypeptide(L)'
;MNSFLKDLFSYVGSTSLAGLLIVILNKYVNEKLKGEINKDIEKFKGSINKDNEKFKGEINKDNEKFKGEINKDIEEFKIKEARANLISSRYVDVVTSERILWLEKIREDISKIVGLTRLIFSHDEIMTNYFNATLLQSFMKDKSNNDNSNIYFEEFKNKLDEKNQGISELLQVITKLKLRLNYDEDSNLIKLLGKIECGIISKINKEEMINYLNEVVNISHVILKKEWNKVKKEVMEGKEDKIH
;
A
#
# COMPACT_ATOMS: atom_id res chain seq x y z
N MET A 1 -86.56 -42.17 14.76
CA MET A 1 -87.55 -42.32 13.66
C MET A 1 -88.91 -42.04 14.27
N ASN A 2 -89.14 -40.74 14.51
CA ASN A 2 -90.03 -40.20 15.54
C ASN A 2 -91.47 -39.98 15.04
N SER A 3 -92.38 -39.74 15.99
CA SER A 3 -93.84 -39.52 15.86
C SER A 3 -94.31 -38.69 14.67
N PHE A 4 -93.43 -37.88 14.08
CA PHE A 4 -93.64 -37.15 12.83
C PHE A 4 -94.14 -38.02 11.66
N LEU A 5 -93.76 -39.31 11.61
CA LEU A 5 -94.25 -40.21 10.57
C LEU A 5 -95.70 -40.66 10.83
N LYS A 6 -96.17 -40.76 12.08
CA LYS A 6 -97.53 -41.27 12.37
C LYS A 6 -98.63 -40.25 12.09
N ASP A 7 -98.38 -38.98 12.36
CA ASP A 7 -99.39 -37.93 12.16
C ASP A 7 -99.54 -37.51 10.68
N LEU A 8 -98.55 -37.84 9.85
CA LEU A 8 -98.55 -37.48 8.43
C LEU A 8 -99.38 -38.45 7.55
N PHE A 9 -99.64 -39.68 8.03
CA PHE A 9 -100.37 -40.71 7.28
C PHE A 9 -101.91 -40.62 7.41
N SER A 10 -102.47 -39.86 8.36
CA SER A 10 -103.93 -39.79 8.57
C SER A 10 -104.66 -38.76 7.70
N TYR A 11 -103.95 -37.90 6.98
CA TYR A 11 -104.53 -36.67 6.41
C TYR A 11 -104.56 -36.58 4.87
N VAL A 12 -104.02 -37.54 4.12
CA VAL A 12 -103.81 -37.35 2.68
C VAL A 12 -104.32 -38.54 1.85
N GLY A 13 -105.28 -38.27 0.95
CA GLY A 13 -105.84 -39.25 0.02
C GLY A 13 -104.78 -39.88 -0.91
N SER A 14 -105.09 -41.04 -1.48
CA SER A 14 -104.11 -41.95 -2.11
C SER A 14 -103.25 -41.37 -3.25
N THR A 15 -103.69 -40.31 -3.95
CA THR A 15 -102.87 -39.59 -4.95
C THR A 15 -101.93 -38.54 -4.34
N SER A 16 -102.16 -38.08 -3.11
CA SER A 16 -101.27 -37.17 -2.38
C SER A 16 -100.09 -37.87 -1.70
N LEU A 17 -100.27 -39.14 -1.34
CA LEU A 17 -99.29 -39.94 -0.62
C LEU A 17 -97.99 -40.13 -1.42
N ALA A 18 -98.09 -40.34 -2.73
CA ALA A 18 -96.93 -40.45 -3.61
C ALA A 18 -96.12 -39.15 -3.68
N GLY A 19 -96.79 -37.99 -3.80
CA GLY A 19 -96.13 -36.68 -3.81
C GLY A 19 -95.43 -36.37 -2.49
N LEU A 20 -96.06 -36.70 -1.37
CA LEU A 20 -95.50 -36.50 -0.04
C LEU A 20 -94.29 -37.43 0.23
N LEU A 21 -94.34 -38.68 -0.25
CA LEU A 21 -93.21 -39.61 -0.19
C LEU A 21 -92.00 -39.09 -1.00
N ILE A 22 -92.23 -38.51 -2.18
CA ILE A 22 -91.18 -37.89 -3.02
C ILE A 22 -90.53 -36.71 -2.29
N VAL A 23 -91.31 -35.85 -1.66
CA VAL A 23 -90.77 -34.70 -0.89
C VAL A 23 -89.90 -35.19 0.28
N ILE A 24 -90.35 -36.21 1.02
CA ILE A 24 -89.59 -36.78 2.14
C ILE A 24 -88.28 -37.40 1.64
N LEU A 25 -88.33 -38.19 0.56
CA LEU A 25 -87.14 -38.80 -0.04
C LEU A 25 -86.16 -37.74 -0.54
N ASN A 26 -86.64 -36.71 -1.25
CA ASN A 26 -85.80 -35.60 -1.71
C ASN A 26 -85.15 -34.85 -0.55
N LYS A 27 -85.91 -34.59 0.52
CA LYS A 27 -85.36 -33.94 1.72
C LYS A 27 -84.28 -34.81 2.37
N TYR A 28 -84.54 -36.10 2.54
CA TYR A 28 -83.58 -37.04 3.11
C TYR A 28 -82.30 -37.13 2.26
N VAL A 29 -82.43 -37.26 0.94
CA VAL A 29 -81.30 -37.30 0.00
C VAL A 29 -80.52 -35.99 0.05
N ASN A 30 -81.18 -34.83 0.06
CA ASN A 30 -80.53 -33.53 0.18
C ASN A 30 -79.78 -33.36 1.51
N GLU A 31 -80.36 -33.78 2.64
CA GLU A 31 -79.68 -33.72 3.94
C GLU A 31 -78.46 -34.64 3.99
N LYS A 32 -78.57 -35.86 3.43
CA LYS A 32 -77.46 -36.79 3.33
C LYS A 32 -76.33 -36.23 2.44
N LEU A 33 -76.67 -35.73 1.25
CA LEU A 33 -75.71 -35.09 0.33
C LEU A 33 -75.04 -33.88 0.98
N LYS A 34 -75.79 -33.02 1.67
CA LYS A 34 -75.24 -31.87 2.38
C LYS A 34 -74.26 -32.30 3.49
N GLY A 35 -74.57 -33.38 4.20
CA GLY A 35 -73.68 -33.96 5.20
C GLY A 35 -72.39 -34.51 4.61
N GLU A 36 -72.45 -35.19 3.46
CA GLU A 36 -71.27 -35.70 2.74
C GLU A 36 -70.41 -34.56 2.19
N ILE A 37 -71.02 -33.57 1.53
CA ILE A 37 -70.35 -32.37 1.03
C ILE A 37 -69.64 -31.61 2.16
N ASN A 38 -70.30 -31.42 3.30
CA ASN A 38 -69.67 -30.74 4.44
C ASN A 38 -68.46 -31.51 4.98
N LYS A 39 -68.52 -32.85 5.05
CA LYS A 39 -67.37 -33.65 5.47
C LYS A 39 -66.20 -33.51 4.51
N ASP A 40 -66.46 -33.48 3.21
CA ASP A 40 -65.41 -33.34 2.21
C ASP A 40 -64.81 -31.93 2.21
N ILE A 41 -65.63 -30.89 2.41
CA ILE A 41 -65.14 -29.51 2.61
C ILE A 41 -64.22 -29.42 3.82
N GLU A 42 -64.60 -30.01 4.97
CA GLU A 42 -63.77 -29.96 6.18
C GLU A 42 -62.47 -30.75 6.02
N LYS A 43 -62.51 -31.91 5.35
CA LYS A 43 -61.29 -32.65 4.98
C LYS A 43 -60.38 -31.82 4.08
N PHE A 44 -60.94 -31.15 3.07
CA PHE A 44 -60.20 -30.33 2.12
C PHE A 44 -59.54 -29.12 2.81
N LYS A 45 -60.29 -28.38 3.66
CA LYS A 45 -59.74 -27.30 4.49
C LYS A 45 -58.62 -27.81 5.39
N GLY A 46 -58.79 -28.98 6.01
CA GLY A 46 -57.77 -29.60 6.84
C GLY A 46 -56.49 -29.92 6.06
N SER A 47 -56.61 -30.40 4.82
CA SER A 47 -55.46 -30.62 3.93
C SER A 47 -54.75 -29.30 3.60
N ILE A 48 -55.50 -28.28 3.18
CA ILE A 48 -54.96 -26.95 2.85
C ILE A 48 -54.19 -26.35 4.03
N ASN A 49 -54.74 -26.45 5.24
CA ASN A 49 -54.07 -25.90 6.42
C ASN A 49 -52.74 -26.60 6.71
N LYS A 50 -52.68 -27.93 6.57
CA LYS A 50 -51.43 -28.69 6.73
C LYS A 50 -50.39 -28.31 5.68
N ASP A 51 -50.79 -28.17 4.42
CA ASP A 51 -49.89 -27.77 3.35
C ASP A 51 -49.35 -26.36 3.56
N ASN A 52 -50.20 -25.43 4.01
CA ASN A 52 -49.79 -24.07 4.37
C ASN A 52 -48.79 -24.04 5.54
N GLU A 53 -49.01 -24.84 6.58
CA GLU A 53 -48.07 -24.94 7.71
C GLU A 53 -46.73 -25.52 7.26
N LYS A 54 -46.76 -26.56 6.42
CA LYS A 54 -45.55 -27.17 5.85
C LYS A 54 -44.77 -26.14 5.02
N PHE A 55 -45.44 -25.42 4.13
CA PHE A 55 -44.82 -24.41 3.27
C PHE A 55 -44.21 -23.25 4.08
N LYS A 56 -44.91 -22.77 5.12
CA LYS A 56 -44.34 -21.79 6.06
C LYS A 56 -43.08 -22.30 6.76
N GLY A 57 -43.09 -23.58 7.16
CA GLY A 57 -41.94 -24.23 7.77
C GLY A 57 -40.73 -24.31 6.83
N GLU A 58 -40.96 -24.65 5.56
CA GLU A 58 -39.92 -24.68 4.52
C GLU A 58 -39.36 -23.29 4.24
N ILE A 59 -40.22 -22.27 4.06
CA ILE A 59 -39.79 -20.87 3.88
C ILE A 59 -38.93 -20.38 5.05
N ASN A 60 -39.31 -20.70 6.30
CA ASN A 60 -38.53 -20.28 7.46
C ASN A 60 -37.15 -20.93 7.49
N LYS A 61 -37.04 -22.22 7.17
CA LYS A 61 -35.76 -22.92 7.10
C LYS A 61 -34.85 -22.34 6.01
N ASP A 62 -35.40 -22.07 4.83
CA ASP A 62 -34.63 -21.48 3.73
C ASP A 62 -34.16 -20.07 4.08
N ASN A 63 -35.02 -19.26 4.74
CA ASN A 63 -34.64 -17.93 5.21
C ASN A 63 -33.53 -17.97 6.27
N GLU A 64 -33.57 -18.91 7.21
CA GLU A 64 -32.51 -19.08 8.21
C GLU A 64 -31.18 -19.50 7.55
N LYS A 65 -31.25 -20.44 6.60
CA LYS A 65 -30.08 -20.87 5.83
C LYS A 65 -29.47 -19.71 5.05
N PHE A 66 -30.29 -18.93 4.33
CA PHE A 66 -29.85 -17.79 3.55
C PHE A 66 -29.22 -16.68 4.43
N LYS A 67 -29.79 -16.41 5.61
CA LYS A 67 -29.18 -15.49 6.58
C LYS A 67 -27.81 -15.99 7.07
N GLY A 68 -27.67 -17.31 7.30
CA GLY A 68 -26.41 -17.92 7.67
C GLY A 68 -25.33 -17.76 6.59
N GLU A 69 -25.70 -18.00 5.32
CA GLU A 69 -24.80 -17.82 4.17
C GLU A 69 -24.39 -16.35 4.00
N ILE A 70 -25.33 -15.41 4.04
CA ILE A 70 -25.02 -13.97 3.96
C ILE A 70 -24.06 -13.53 5.08
N ASN A 71 -24.31 -13.96 6.33
CA ASN A 71 -23.44 -13.59 7.44
C ASN A 71 -22.02 -14.13 7.25
N LYS A 72 -21.89 -15.35 6.72
CA LYS A 72 -20.59 -15.94 6.41
C LYS A 72 -19.86 -15.14 5.33
N ASP A 73 -20.56 -14.77 4.25
CA ASP A 73 -19.98 -13.98 3.16
C ASP A 73 -19.55 -12.58 3.63
N ILE A 74 -20.34 -11.94 4.50
CA ILE A 74 -19.99 -10.65 5.11
C ILE A 74 -18.71 -10.77 5.95
N GLU A 75 -18.58 -11.80 6.77
CA GLU A 75 -17.38 -11.99 7.59
C GLU A 75 -16.15 -12.33 6.72
N GLU A 76 -16.30 -13.16 5.68
CA GLU A 76 -15.24 -13.42 4.72
C GLU A 76 -14.81 -12.14 3.99
N PHE A 77 -15.75 -11.28 3.61
CA PHE A 77 -15.49 -9.99 2.99
C PHE A 77 -14.70 -9.07 3.93
N LYS A 78 -15.13 -8.90 5.17
CA LYS A 78 -14.42 -8.08 6.19
C LYS A 78 -12.99 -8.57 6.41
N ILE A 79 -12.78 -9.89 6.52
CA ILE A 79 -11.44 -10.48 6.68
C ILE A 79 -10.56 -10.16 5.47
N LYS A 80 -11.12 -10.27 4.25
CA LYS A 80 -10.39 -10.00 3.02
C LYS A 80 -9.99 -8.52 2.92
N GLU A 81 -10.90 -7.61 3.26
CA GLU A 81 -10.66 -6.17 3.32
C GLU A 81 -9.57 -5.81 4.35
N ALA A 82 -9.69 -6.32 5.58
CA ALA A 82 -8.69 -6.10 6.63
C ALA A 82 -7.28 -6.60 6.22
N ARG A 83 -7.20 -7.75 5.53
CA ARG A 83 -5.92 -8.27 5.00
C ARG A 83 -5.34 -7.36 3.91
N ALA A 84 -6.17 -6.87 2.99
CA ALA A 84 -5.73 -5.95 1.95
C ALA A 84 -5.19 -4.65 2.55
N ASN A 85 -5.90 -4.08 3.53
CA ASN A 85 -5.48 -2.86 4.23
C ASN A 85 -4.16 -3.08 4.99
N LEU A 86 -4.00 -4.21 5.65
CA LEU A 86 -2.75 -4.54 6.36
C LEU A 86 -1.56 -4.70 5.42
N ILE A 87 -1.75 -5.36 4.27
CA ILE A 87 -0.70 -5.49 3.25
C ILE A 87 -0.31 -4.13 2.67
N SER A 88 -1.31 -3.30 2.32
CA SER A 88 -1.09 -1.95 1.78
C SER A 88 -0.30 -1.09 2.77
N SER A 89 -0.73 -1.07 4.04
CA SER A 89 -0.06 -0.29 5.08
C SER A 89 1.39 -0.72 5.31
N ARG A 90 1.68 -2.03 5.33
CA ARG A 90 3.04 -2.55 5.45
C ARG A 90 3.92 -2.17 4.26
N TYR A 91 3.37 -2.17 3.05
CA TYR A 91 4.09 -1.74 1.85
C TYR A 91 4.48 -0.25 1.95
N VAL A 92 3.53 0.61 2.34
CA VAL A 92 3.78 2.05 2.55
C VAL A 92 4.87 2.27 3.61
N ASP A 93 4.82 1.55 4.73
CA ASP A 93 5.81 1.65 5.80
C ASP A 93 7.21 1.27 5.30
N VAL A 94 7.35 0.16 4.56
CA VAL A 94 8.64 -0.30 4.01
C VAL A 94 9.20 0.67 2.97
N VAL A 95 8.37 1.12 2.02
CA VAL A 95 8.80 2.07 0.98
C VAL A 95 9.24 3.39 1.62
N THR A 96 8.50 3.86 2.62
CA THR A 96 8.83 5.06 3.37
C THR A 96 10.18 4.92 4.09
N SER A 97 10.42 3.80 4.78
CA SER A 97 11.69 3.57 5.48
C SER A 97 12.88 3.50 4.53
N GLU A 98 12.74 2.81 3.39
CA GLU A 98 13.81 2.72 2.39
C GLU A 98 14.11 4.09 1.77
N ARG A 99 13.08 4.92 1.54
CA ARG A 99 13.27 6.28 1.02
C ARG A 99 13.99 7.19 2.03
N ILE A 100 13.71 7.06 3.33
CA ILE A 100 14.44 7.79 4.38
C ILE A 100 15.92 7.39 4.38
N LEU A 101 16.22 6.09 4.34
CA LEU A 101 17.60 5.60 4.26
C LEU A 101 18.32 6.08 3.01
N TRP A 102 17.62 6.15 1.87
CA TRP A 102 18.17 6.72 0.64
C TRP A 102 18.51 8.21 0.77
N LEU A 103 17.65 9.01 1.42
CA LEU A 103 17.92 10.44 1.70
C LEU A 103 19.15 10.62 2.59
N GLU A 104 19.31 9.78 3.61
CA GLU A 104 20.48 9.81 4.51
C GLU A 104 21.78 9.52 3.75
N LYS A 105 21.78 8.47 2.92
CA LYS A 105 22.94 8.11 2.09
C LYS A 105 23.32 9.23 1.12
N ILE A 106 22.35 9.90 0.50
CA ILE A 106 22.62 11.05 -0.37
C ILE A 106 23.27 12.20 0.41
N ARG A 107 22.75 12.54 1.59
CA ARG A 107 23.31 13.60 2.44
C ARG A 107 24.75 13.27 2.86
N GLU A 108 25.01 12.02 3.22
CA GLU A 108 26.34 11.54 3.57
C GLU A 108 27.31 11.66 2.39
N ASP A 109 26.92 11.18 1.21
CA ASP A 109 27.74 11.26 0.00
C ASP A 109 28.07 12.72 -0.37
N ILE A 110 27.08 13.62 -0.34
CA ILE A 110 27.30 15.04 -0.63
C ILE A 110 28.27 15.66 0.38
N SER A 111 28.11 15.33 1.67
CA SER A 111 28.99 15.82 2.72
C SER A 111 30.43 15.33 2.50
N LYS A 112 30.61 14.06 2.13
CA LYS A 112 31.91 13.48 1.76
C LYS A 112 32.50 14.16 0.53
N ILE A 113 31.71 14.38 -0.52
CA ILE A 113 32.16 15.08 -1.75
C ILE A 113 32.69 16.47 -1.40
N VAL A 114 31.94 17.25 -0.63
CA VAL A 114 32.35 18.60 -0.21
C VAL A 114 33.61 18.55 0.64
N GLY A 115 33.69 17.63 1.60
CA GLY A 115 34.84 17.47 2.49
C GLY A 115 36.12 17.07 1.75
N LEU A 116 36.05 16.00 0.95
CA LEU A 116 37.18 15.50 0.15
C LEU A 116 37.65 16.54 -0.87
N THR A 117 36.72 17.21 -1.56
CA THR A 117 37.09 18.25 -2.52
C THR A 117 37.87 19.37 -1.81
N ARG A 118 37.36 19.89 -0.69
CA ARG A 118 38.09 20.93 0.07
C ARG A 118 39.46 20.47 0.55
N LEU A 119 39.58 19.23 1.04
CA LEU A 119 40.87 18.66 1.43
C LEU A 119 41.86 18.63 0.26
N ILE A 120 41.45 18.14 -0.91
CA ILE A 120 42.32 18.05 -2.10
C ILE A 120 42.86 19.42 -2.49
N PHE A 121 42.02 20.45 -2.49
CA PHE A 121 42.44 21.82 -2.82
C PHE A 121 43.33 22.45 -1.74
N SER A 122 43.13 22.13 -0.47
CA SER A 122 44.05 22.54 0.60
C SER A 122 45.42 21.89 0.45
N HIS A 123 45.48 20.63 0.04
CA HIS A 123 46.75 19.95 -0.24
C HIS A 123 47.49 20.58 -1.41
N ASP A 124 46.80 21.05 -2.45
CA ASP A 124 47.45 21.75 -3.58
C ASP A 124 48.20 23.01 -3.15
N GLU A 125 47.62 23.78 -2.23
CA GLU A 125 48.23 24.99 -1.69
C GLU A 125 49.48 24.65 -0.84
N ILE A 126 49.37 23.64 0.03
CA ILE A 126 50.47 23.16 0.86
C ILE A 126 51.61 22.61 -0.01
N MET A 127 51.28 21.79 -1.01
CA MET A 127 52.26 21.16 -1.91
C MET A 127 52.99 22.20 -2.76
N THR A 128 52.29 23.22 -3.23
CA THR A 128 52.91 24.34 -3.96
C THR A 128 53.91 25.09 -3.08
N ASN A 129 53.52 25.40 -1.83
CA ASN A 129 54.41 26.07 -0.88
C ASN A 129 55.63 25.21 -0.52
N TYR A 130 55.43 23.91 -0.30
CA TYR A 130 56.50 22.97 0.05
C TYR A 130 57.47 22.75 -1.12
N PHE A 131 56.96 22.66 -2.35
CA PHE A 131 57.78 22.56 -3.56
C PHE A 131 58.65 23.81 -3.74
N ASN A 132 58.05 25.01 -3.61
CA ASN A 132 58.79 26.27 -3.73
C ASN A 132 59.87 26.41 -2.63
N ALA A 133 59.58 26.01 -1.40
CA ALA A 133 60.54 26.02 -0.30
C ALA A 133 61.70 25.03 -0.55
N THR A 134 61.39 23.80 -0.97
CA THR A 134 62.40 22.77 -1.30
C THR A 134 63.27 23.21 -2.48
N LEU A 135 62.69 23.83 -3.50
CA LEU A 135 63.41 24.37 -4.65
C LEU A 135 64.33 25.53 -4.25
N LEU A 136 63.86 26.45 -3.39
CA LEU A 136 64.68 27.54 -2.88
C LEU A 136 65.87 27.01 -2.05
N GLN A 137 65.62 26.00 -1.20
CA GLN A 137 66.68 25.36 -0.43
C GLN A 137 67.71 24.66 -1.32
N SER A 138 67.29 23.98 -2.40
CA SER A 138 68.23 23.34 -3.31
C SER A 138 69.09 24.33 -4.08
N PHE A 139 68.57 25.53 -4.39
CA PHE A 139 69.36 26.63 -4.96
C PHE A 139 70.35 27.25 -3.97
N MET A 140 70.02 27.30 -2.67
CA MET A 140 70.88 27.90 -1.64
C MET A 140 71.92 26.94 -1.05
N LYS A 141 71.77 25.62 -1.23
CA LYS A 141 72.67 24.62 -0.65
C LYS A 141 73.89 24.41 -1.54
N ASP A 142 74.99 25.11 -1.23
CA ASP A 142 76.32 24.73 -1.69
C ASP A 142 76.62 23.27 -1.31
N LYS A 143 77.39 22.59 -2.18
CA LYS A 143 77.65 21.15 -2.36
C LYS A 143 77.92 20.24 -1.12
N SER A 144 77.80 20.68 0.13
CA SER A 144 78.46 20.02 1.26
C SER A 144 77.62 19.11 2.17
N ASN A 145 76.35 18.78 1.92
CA ASN A 145 75.66 17.75 2.72
C ASN A 145 74.44 17.12 2.01
N ASN A 146 74.61 15.87 1.57
CA ASN A 146 73.69 15.10 0.72
C ASN A 146 72.56 14.38 1.50
N ASP A 147 72.68 14.18 2.81
CA ASP A 147 71.78 13.26 3.53
C ASP A 147 70.38 13.83 3.84
N ASN A 148 70.22 15.15 3.94
CA ASN A 148 68.93 15.76 4.25
C ASN A 148 67.95 15.83 3.07
N SER A 149 68.41 15.71 1.81
CA SER A 149 67.53 15.88 0.63
C SER A 149 66.52 14.72 0.48
N ASN A 150 66.92 13.51 0.85
CA ASN A 150 66.06 12.32 0.77
C ASN A 150 64.84 12.40 1.69
N ILE A 151 64.96 13.03 2.87
CA ILE A 151 63.85 13.13 3.84
C ILE A 151 62.72 14.01 3.30
N TYR A 152 63.04 15.18 2.73
CA TYR A 152 62.02 16.08 2.14
C TYR A 152 61.33 15.44 0.92
N PHE A 153 62.08 14.68 0.12
CA PHE A 153 61.52 14.00 -1.04
C PHE A 153 60.52 12.91 -0.65
N GLU A 154 60.83 12.08 0.35
CA GLU A 154 59.91 11.05 0.85
C GLU A 154 58.67 11.67 1.51
N GLU A 155 58.80 12.77 2.27
CA GLU A 155 57.64 13.47 2.84
C GLU A 155 56.72 14.04 1.73
N PHE A 156 57.29 14.64 0.69
CA PHE A 156 56.55 15.14 -0.47
C PHE A 156 55.82 14.00 -1.19
N LYS A 157 56.49 12.87 -1.40
CA LYS A 157 55.90 11.68 -2.04
C LYS A 157 54.73 11.14 -1.24
N ASN A 158 54.85 11.02 0.08
CA ASN A 158 53.75 10.57 0.95
C ASN A 158 52.53 11.49 0.84
N LYS A 159 52.71 12.81 0.87
CA LYS A 159 51.61 13.77 0.71
C LYS A 159 50.97 13.70 -0.68
N LEU A 160 51.76 13.41 -1.71
CA LEU A 160 51.24 13.21 -3.07
C LEU A 160 50.39 11.93 -3.15
N ASP A 161 50.83 10.85 -2.52
CA ASP A 161 50.11 9.58 -2.48
C ASP A 161 48.78 9.71 -1.70
N GLU A 162 48.80 10.40 -0.55
CA GLU A 162 47.59 10.74 0.23
C GLU A 162 46.58 11.54 -0.62
N LYS A 163 47.07 12.54 -1.37
CA LYS A 163 46.23 13.33 -2.27
C LYS A 163 45.61 12.46 -3.36
N ASN A 164 46.40 11.59 -4.00
CA ASN A 164 45.91 10.70 -5.06
C ASN A 164 44.87 9.71 -4.54
N GLN A 165 45.05 9.21 -3.31
CA GLN A 165 44.05 8.39 -2.63
C GLN A 165 42.75 9.17 -2.41
N GLY A 166 42.83 10.42 -1.92
CA GLY A 166 41.66 11.29 -1.74
C GLY A 166 40.91 11.57 -3.03
N ILE A 167 41.62 11.77 -4.16
CA ILE A 167 41.01 11.94 -5.49
C ILE A 167 40.26 10.67 -5.91
N SER A 168 40.89 9.50 -5.77
CA SER A 168 40.27 8.21 -6.11
C SER A 168 38.99 7.97 -5.30
N GLU A 169 39.02 8.23 -3.99
CA GLU A 169 37.86 8.13 -3.12
C GLU A 169 36.74 9.09 -3.54
N LEU A 170 37.08 10.35 -3.83
CA LEU A 170 36.12 11.35 -4.27
C LEU A 170 35.40 10.94 -5.56
N LEU A 171 36.14 10.45 -6.55
CA LEU A 171 35.56 9.97 -7.82
C LEU A 171 34.63 8.76 -7.61
N GLN A 172 34.98 7.86 -6.69
CA GLN A 172 34.10 6.74 -6.32
C GLN A 172 32.81 7.22 -5.67
N VAL A 173 32.87 8.19 -4.75
CA VAL A 173 31.68 8.74 -4.09
C VAL A 173 30.80 9.48 -5.11
N ILE A 174 31.39 10.29 -6.00
CA ILE A 174 30.66 10.96 -7.09
C ILE A 174 29.93 9.94 -7.97
N THR A 175 30.62 8.86 -8.37
CA THR A 175 30.03 7.81 -9.20
C THR A 175 28.87 7.12 -8.49
N LYS A 176 29.03 6.75 -7.22
CA LYS A 176 27.98 6.14 -6.40
C LYS A 176 26.76 7.05 -6.27
N LEU A 177 26.98 8.35 -6.03
CA LEU A 177 25.90 9.32 -5.92
C LEU A 177 25.14 9.46 -7.25
N LYS A 178 25.85 9.57 -8.38
CA LYS A 178 25.22 9.63 -9.71
C LYS A 178 24.31 8.41 -9.98
N LEU A 179 24.71 7.22 -9.56
CA LEU A 179 23.92 5.99 -9.72
C LEU A 179 22.67 5.95 -8.81
N ARG A 180 22.65 6.69 -7.70
CA ARG A 180 21.52 6.76 -6.77
C ARG A 180 20.47 7.81 -7.17
N LEU A 181 20.86 8.78 -7.98
CA LEU A 181 20.01 9.88 -8.43
C LEU A 181 19.15 9.45 -9.63
N ASN A 182 17.97 10.04 -9.75
CA ASN A 182 17.12 9.84 -10.92
C ASN A 182 17.60 10.76 -12.05
N TYR A 183 17.95 10.21 -13.21
CA TYR A 183 18.51 10.99 -14.30
C TYR A 183 17.58 12.11 -14.78
N ASP A 184 16.29 11.85 -14.89
CA ASP A 184 15.32 12.81 -15.42
C ASP A 184 15.04 13.93 -14.42
N GLU A 185 14.83 13.58 -13.14
CA GLU A 185 14.50 14.55 -12.09
C GLU A 185 15.73 15.33 -11.59
N ASP A 186 16.89 14.69 -11.54
CA ASP A 186 18.11 15.20 -10.88
C ASP A 186 19.23 15.56 -11.87
N SER A 187 18.91 15.70 -13.16
CA SER A 187 19.87 15.97 -14.24
C SER A 187 20.82 17.14 -13.96
N ASN A 188 20.33 18.20 -13.31
CA ASN A 188 21.15 19.37 -12.95
C ASN A 188 22.25 19.02 -11.94
N LEU A 189 21.91 18.24 -10.91
CA LEU A 189 22.88 17.78 -9.92
C LEU A 189 23.91 16.86 -10.58
N ILE A 190 23.47 15.93 -11.43
CA ILE A 190 24.35 15.01 -12.15
C ILE A 190 25.35 15.76 -13.04
N LYS A 191 24.90 16.78 -13.77
CA LYS A 191 25.77 17.64 -14.60
C LYS A 191 26.81 18.37 -13.76
N LEU A 192 26.42 18.93 -12.61
CA LEU A 192 27.35 19.61 -11.69
C LEU A 192 28.38 18.65 -11.10
N LEU A 193 27.97 17.45 -10.70
CA LEU A 193 28.89 16.40 -10.27
C LEU A 193 29.89 16.03 -11.38
N GLY A 194 29.46 16.04 -12.64
CA GLY A 194 30.35 15.90 -13.80
C GLY A 194 31.36 17.05 -13.93
N LYS A 195 30.94 18.30 -13.70
CA LYS A 195 31.85 19.45 -13.71
C LYS A 195 32.91 19.36 -12.61
N ILE A 196 32.53 18.93 -11.40
CA ILE A 196 33.46 18.70 -10.28
C ILE A 196 34.48 17.63 -10.66
N GLU A 197 34.01 16.48 -11.16
CA GLU A 197 34.87 15.39 -11.64
C GLU A 197 35.87 15.87 -12.70
N CYS A 198 35.40 16.57 -13.74
CA CYS A 198 36.27 17.16 -14.75
C CYS A 198 37.24 18.19 -14.14
N GLY A 199 36.79 19.00 -13.19
CA GLY A 199 37.60 20.05 -12.58
C GLY A 199 38.74 19.54 -11.71
N ILE A 200 38.54 18.41 -11.03
CA ILE A 200 39.60 17.72 -10.28
C ILE A 200 40.68 17.20 -11.22
N ILE A 201 40.28 16.64 -12.37
CA ILE A 201 41.20 16.08 -13.37
C ILE A 201 41.96 17.20 -14.11
N SER A 202 41.26 18.27 -14.49
CA SER A 202 41.80 19.36 -15.32
C SER A 202 42.45 20.50 -14.52
N LYS A 203 42.46 20.42 -13.19
CA LYS A 203 43.01 21.45 -12.27
C LYS A 203 42.36 22.83 -12.46
N ILE A 204 41.03 22.86 -12.42
CA ILE A 204 40.26 24.12 -12.43
C ILE A 204 40.62 25.01 -11.22
N ASN A 205 40.42 26.32 -11.35
CA ASN A 205 40.59 27.28 -10.27
C ASN A 205 39.76 26.89 -9.02
N LYS A 206 40.40 26.99 -7.84
CA LYS A 206 39.79 26.78 -6.52
C LYS A 206 38.48 27.55 -6.33
N GLU A 207 38.40 28.79 -6.78
CA GLU A 207 37.20 29.63 -6.64
C GLU A 207 36.01 29.08 -7.43
N GLU A 208 36.25 28.66 -8.68
CA GLU A 208 35.23 28.06 -9.53
C GLU A 208 34.75 26.71 -8.93
N MET A 209 35.66 25.91 -8.39
CA MET A 209 35.30 24.67 -7.70
C MET A 209 34.44 24.93 -6.46
N ILE A 210 34.76 25.94 -5.66
CA ILE A 210 33.96 26.33 -4.50
C ILE A 210 32.54 26.72 -4.93
N ASN A 211 32.40 27.43 -6.05
CA ASN A 211 31.09 27.78 -6.60
C ASN A 211 30.30 26.52 -7.00
N TYR A 212 30.92 25.55 -7.69
CA TYR A 212 30.27 24.27 -8.00
C TYR A 212 29.85 23.49 -6.74
N LEU A 213 30.67 23.47 -5.69
CA LEU A 213 30.30 22.82 -4.43
C LEU A 213 29.10 23.48 -3.77
N ASN A 214 29.05 24.81 -3.74
CA ASN A 214 27.92 25.56 -3.19
C ASN A 214 26.63 25.29 -3.99
N GLU A 215 26.71 25.23 -5.32
CA GLU A 215 25.58 24.86 -6.17
C GLU A 215 25.11 23.42 -5.91
N VAL A 216 26.02 22.46 -5.75
CA VAL A 216 25.69 21.08 -5.36
C VAL A 216 24.93 21.04 -4.03
N VAL A 217 25.40 21.76 -3.01
CA VAL A 217 24.71 21.85 -1.71
C VAL A 217 23.32 22.46 -1.87
N ASN A 218 23.18 23.54 -2.63
CA ASN A 218 21.89 24.20 -2.82
C ASN A 218 20.88 23.30 -3.56
N ILE A 219 21.28 22.69 -4.67
CA ILE A 219 20.39 21.82 -5.45
C ILE A 219 20.02 20.58 -4.64
N SER A 220 20.98 19.99 -3.92
CA SER A 220 20.67 18.85 -3.08
C SER A 220 19.69 19.17 -1.96
N HIS A 221 19.76 20.35 -1.33
CA HIS A 221 18.74 20.78 -0.37
C HIS A 221 17.34 20.83 -1.00
N VAL A 222 17.22 21.29 -2.25
CA VAL A 222 15.93 21.32 -2.97
C VAL A 222 15.42 19.90 -3.21
N ILE A 223 16.27 18.99 -3.70
CA ILE A 223 15.90 17.58 -3.95
C ILE A 223 15.49 16.89 -2.65
N LEU A 224 16.32 17.01 -1.60
CA LEU A 224 16.06 16.40 -0.29
C LEU A 224 14.75 16.93 0.32
N LYS A 225 14.46 18.23 0.19
CA LYS A 225 13.22 18.82 0.68
C LYS A 225 12.00 18.33 -0.11
N LYS A 226 12.10 18.22 -1.43
CA LYS A 226 11.03 17.69 -2.30
C LYS A 226 10.67 16.26 -1.90
N GLU A 227 11.67 15.40 -1.77
CA GLU A 227 11.48 13.99 -1.41
C GLU A 227 11.00 13.81 0.02
N TRP A 228 11.49 14.62 0.96
CA TRP A 228 10.98 14.63 2.34
C TRP A 228 9.50 15.02 2.42
N ASN A 229 9.05 15.94 1.58
CA ASN A 229 7.63 16.29 1.51
C ASN A 229 6.78 15.15 0.93
N LYS A 230 7.29 14.37 -0.02
CA LYS A 230 6.63 13.14 -0.52
C LYS A 230 6.49 12.12 0.62
N VAL A 231 7.56 11.87 1.37
CA VAL A 231 7.53 10.99 2.56
C VAL A 231 6.48 11.44 3.57
N LYS A 232 6.43 12.74 3.89
CA LYS A 232 5.40 13.27 4.81
C LYS A 232 3.99 13.02 4.31
N LYS A 233 3.75 13.21 3.02
CA LYS A 233 2.44 12.99 2.41
C LYS A 233 2.03 11.52 2.49
N GLU A 234 2.92 10.60 2.11
CA GLU A 234 2.69 9.15 2.20
C GLU A 234 2.39 8.69 3.64
N VAL A 235 3.08 9.25 4.63
CA VAL A 235 2.83 8.95 6.05
C VAL A 235 1.48 9.50 6.52
N MET A 236 1.01 10.62 5.98
CA MET A 236 -0.32 11.17 6.31
C MET A 236 -1.43 10.33 5.67
N GLU A 237 -1.30 10.03 4.37
CA GLU A 237 -2.26 9.20 3.63
C GLU A 237 -2.34 7.78 4.23
N GLY A 238 -1.21 7.15 4.55
CA GLY A 238 -1.17 5.84 5.19
C GLY A 238 -1.70 5.80 6.63
N LYS A 239 -1.95 6.95 7.26
CA LYS A 239 -2.64 7.04 8.56
C LYS A 239 -4.15 7.19 8.42
N GLU A 240 -4.62 7.91 7.40
CA GLU A 240 -6.05 8.07 7.12
C GLU A 240 -6.69 6.73 6.75
N ASP A 241 -5.99 5.89 5.97
CA ASP A 241 -6.44 4.53 5.61
C ASP A 241 -6.51 3.55 6.82
N LYS A 242 -5.94 3.90 7.98
CA LYS A 242 -5.98 3.07 9.20
C LYS A 242 -7.16 3.42 10.13
N ILE A 243 -7.89 4.51 9.87
CA ILE A 243 -8.96 5.02 10.75
C ILE A 243 -10.37 4.63 10.27
N HIS A 244 -10.50 4.10 9.06
CA HIS A 244 -11.75 3.59 8.48
C HIS A 244 -11.86 2.07 8.57
#